data_AF-A0A067JCH7-F1
#
_entry.id   AF-A0A067JCH7-F1
#
_cell.length_a   1.000
_cell.length_b   1.000
_cell.length_c   1.000
_cell.angle_alpha   90.00
_cell.angle_beta   90.00
_cell.angle_gamma   90.00
#
_symmetry.space_group_name_H-M   'P 1'
#
loop_
_entity.id
_entity.type
_entity.pdbx_description
1 polymer ?
#
loop_
_entity_poly.entity_id
_entity_poly.type
_entity_poly.pdbx_seq_one_letter_code
_entity_poly.pdbx_strand_id
1 'polypeptide(L)'
;MSGVWIFDKKGVARLRSNPTRESFEQKEPPPHGTATAPGARPRVLVYLPANQVIHSYTELEQRLLELGWTRYYNCSQPNLLQFHKSDHSADLISLPINFSNFKSFHMYDIVVKNRSFFEVRDPFPKDVTTEYSP
;
A
#
# COMPACT_ATOMS: atom_id res chain seq x y z
N MET A 1 -9.00 -5.00 -16.35
CA MET A 1 -9.06 -4.09 -17.52
C MET A 1 -7.96 -3.04 -17.35
N SER A 2 -6.83 -3.15 -18.04
CA SER A 2 -5.75 -2.16 -17.98
C SER A 2 -5.05 -2.04 -19.33
N GLY A 3 -5.07 -0.84 -19.90
CA GLY A 3 -4.39 -0.46 -21.14
C GLY A 3 -4.33 1.07 -21.20
N VAL A 4 -3.28 1.60 -21.82
CA VAL A 4 -3.08 3.06 -21.91
C VAL A 4 -3.84 3.56 -23.15
N TRP A 5 -4.73 4.52 -22.93
CA TRP A 5 -5.42 5.23 -24.00
C TRP A 5 -4.49 6.32 -24.54
N ILE A 6 -4.15 6.23 -25.82
CA ILE A 6 -3.39 7.28 -26.50
C ILE A 6 -4.33 7.94 -27.50
N PHE A 7 -4.39 9.28 -27.43
CA PHE A 7 -5.19 10.10 -28.32
C PHE A 7 -4.28 10.71 -29.38
N ASP A 8 -4.50 10.36 -30.64
CA ASP A 8 -3.79 10.98 -31.75
C ASP A 8 -4.37 12.37 -32.04
N LYS A 9 -3.57 13.26 -32.64
CA LYS A 9 -3.97 14.65 -33.00
C LYS A 9 -5.18 14.73 -33.97
N LYS A 10 -5.65 13.59 -34.47
CA LYS A 10 -6.86 13.43 -35.30
C LYS A 10 -8.10 13.00 -34.49
N GLY A 11 -8.01 12.99 -33.16
CA GLY A 11 -9.14 12.70 -32.25
C GLY A 11 -9.49 11.22 -32.08
N VAL A 12 -8.67 10.30 -32.59
CA VAL A 12 -8.92 8.85 -32.46
C VAL A 12 -8.19 8.32 -31.23
N ALA A 13 -8.94 7.69 -30.33
CA ALA A 13 -8.41 7.03 -29.15
C ALA A 13 -8.06 5.57 -29.49
N ARG A 14 -6.81 5.16 -29.27
CA ARG A 14 -6.37 3.78 -29.50
C ARG A 14 -5.86 3.17 -28.19
N LEU A 15 -6.45 2.04 -27.82
CA LEU A 15 -5.99 1.24 -26.68
C LEU A 15 -4.81 0.37 -27.14
N ARG A 16 -3.61 0.61 -26.61
CA ARG A 16 -2.48 -0.30 -26.82
C ARG A 16 -2.36 -1.27 -25.64
N SER A 17 -2.10 -2.53 -25.95
CA SER A 17 -1.69 -3.54 -24.97
C SER A 17 -0.35 -3.11 -24.36
N ASN A 18 -0.29 -3.02 -23.04
CA ASN A 18 0.91 -2.59 -22.32
C ASN A 18 1.86 -3.80 -22.16
N PRO A 19 3.06 -3.80 -22.78
CA PRO A 19 3.99 -4.94 -22.71
C PRO A 19 4.53 -5.20 -21.29
N THR A 20 4.32 -4.27 -20.34
CA THR A 20 4.78 -4.40 -18.96
C THR A 20 3.97 -5.39 -18.12
N ARG A 21 2.91 -6.00 -18.66
CA ARG A 21 2.03 -6.92 -17.90
C ARG A 21 2.78 -8.13 -17.33
N GLU A 22 3.84 -8.59 -17.97
CA GLU A 22 4.59 -9.76 -17.48
C GLU A 22 5.43 -9.47 -16.23
N SER A 23 5.80 -8.21 -15.94
CA SER A 23 6.57 -7.87 -14.73
C SER A 23 5.71 -7.73 -13.46
N PHE A 24 4.39 -7.61 -13.57
CA PHE A 24 3.51 -7.48 -12.39
C PHE A 24 2.92 -8.82 -11.93
N GLU A 25 2.92 -9.84 -12.79
CA GLU A 25 2.46 -11.20 -12.48
C GLU A 25 3.61 -12.14 -12.08
N GLN A 26 4.87 -11.69 -12.14
CA GLN A 26 6.02 -12.49 -11.71
C GLN A 26 6.12 -12.57 -10.19
N LYS A 27 5.48 -13.63 -9.70
CA LYS A 27 5.76 -14.39 -8.49
C LYS A 27 7.29 -14.46 -8.25
N GLU A 28 7.68 -14.13 -7.02
CA GLU A 28 9.04 -14.08 -6.43
C GLU A 28 9.84 -12.78 -6.61
N PRO A 29 10.30 -12.14 -5.51
CA PRO A 29 11.22 -11.02 -5.57
C PRO A 29 12.62 -11.51 -6.03
N PRO A 30 13.26 -10.83 -7.01
CA PRO A 30 14.66 -11.08 -7.33
C PRO A 30 15.54 -10.66 -6.14
N PRO A 31 16.59 -11.43 -5.79
CA PRO A 31 17.38 -11.19 -4.59
C PRO A 31 18.37 -10.01 -4.69
N HIS A 32 18.48 -9.34 -5.84
CA HIS A 32 19.49 -8.28 -6.03
C HIS A 32 18.96 -7.07 -6.78
N GLY A 33 19.19 -5.92 -6.14
CA GLY A 33 18.73 -4.61 -6.55
C GLY A 33 19.13 -4.26 -7.98
N THR A 34 18.12 -4.04 -8.80
CA THR A 34 18.20 -3.11 -9.93
C THR A 34 17.07 -2.12 -9.75
N ALA A 35 17.33 -0.86 -10.13
CA ALA A 35 16.43 0.26 -9.92
C ALA A 35 15.13 0.12 -10.72
N THR A 36 14.22 -0.73 -10.26
CA THR A 36 12.86 -0.78 -10.74
C THR A 36 12.15 0.50 -10.26
N ALA A 37 11.35 1.10 -11.13
CA ALA A 37 10.72 2.42 -11.01
C ALA A 37 10.29 2.81 -9.58
N PRO A 38 10.25 4.11 -9.22
CA PRO A 38 9.93 4.64 -7.86
C PRO A 38 8.56 4.25 -7.25
N GLY A 39 7.81 3.31 -7.85
CA GLY A 39 6.62 2.67 -7.31
C GLY A 39 6.71 1.14 -7.15
N ALA A 40 7.82 0.50 -7.54
CA ALA A 40 7.99 -0.97 -7.49
C ALA A 40 8.68 -1.46 -6.21
N ARG A 41 9.18 -0.55 -5.37
CA ARG A 41 9.76 -0.90 -4.07
C ARG A 41 8.64 -1.21 -3.07
N PRO A 42 8.73 -2.29 -2.28
CA PRO A 42 7.71 -2.64 -1.30
C PRO A 42 7.71 -1.61 -0.18
N ARG A 43 6.72 -0.71 -0.17
CA ARG A 43 6.55 0.26 0.91
C ARG A 43 6.14 -0.42 2.21
N VAL A 44 6.51 0.17 3.34
CA VAL A 44 6.19 -0.35 4.68
C VAL A 44 5.32 0.64 5.44
N LEU A 45 4.35 0.12 6.20
CA LEU A 45 3.52 0.91 7.10
C LEU A 45 4.20 1.00 8.46
N VAL A 46 4.40 2.21 8.98
CA VAL A 46 5.09 2.46 10.25
C VAL A 46 4.14 3.14 11.21
N TYR A 47 4.07 2.62 12.43
CA TYR A 47 3.39 3.25 13.56
C TYR A 47 4.35 4.21 14.27
N LEU A 48 4.05 5.50 14.23
CA LEU A 48 4.94 6.58 14.67
C LEU A 48 5.22 6.58 16.18
N PRO A 49 4.23 6.42 17.09
CA PRO A 49 4.50 6.48 18.53
C PRO A 49 5.49 5.43 19.04
N ALA A 50 5.54 4.25 18.42
CA ALA A 50 6.50 3.19 18.75
C ALA A 50 7.62 3.04 17.71
N ASN A 51 7.61 3.85 16.65
CA ASN A 51 8.44 3.72 15.45
C ASN A 51 8.54 2.26 14.94
N GLN A 52 7.41 1.54 14.99
CA GLN A 52 7.33 0.11 14.69
C GLN A 52 6.81 -0.11 13.27
N VAL A 53 7.45 -0.98 12.51
CA VAL A 53 6.94 -1.43 11.21
C VAL A 53 5.86 -2.48 11.44
N ILE A 54 4.74 -2.35 10.74
CA ILE A 54 3.61 -3.28 10.81
C ILE A 54 3.84 -4.42 9.82
N HIS A 55 3.95 -5.65 10.33
CA HIS A 55 4.22 -6.85 9.53
C HIS A 55 3.05 -7.83 9.50
N SER A 56 2.03 -7.61 10.34
CA SER A 56 0.84 -8.48 10.41
C SER A 56 -0.44 -7.70 10.72
N TYR A 57 -1.59 -8.33 10.42
CA TYR A 57 -2.88 -7.74 10.79
C TYR A 57 -3.14 -7.75 12.30
N THR A 58 -2.57 -8.69 13.04
CA THR A 58 -2.70 -8.73 14.50
C THR A 58 -2.08 -7.48 15.13
N GLU A 59 -0.88 -7.10 14.67
CA GLU A 59 -0.23 -5.86 15.12
C GLU A 59 -1.03 -4.63 14.68
N LEU A 60 -1.46 -4.58 13.41
CA LEU A 60 -2.24 -3.46 12.90
C LEU A 60 -3.55 -3.27 13.67
N GLU A 61 -4.27 -4.36 13.92
CA GLU A 61 -5.54 -4.38 14.65
C GLU A 61 -5.36 -3.87 16.08
N GLN A 62 -4.31 -4.31 16.77
CA GLN A 62 -4.00 -3.81 18.11
C GLN A 62 -3.77 -2.28 18.10
N ARG A 63 -2.96 -1.78 17.15
CA ARG A 63 -2.71 -0.33 17.03
C ARG A 63 -3.98 0.44 16.65
N LEU A 64 -4.79 -0.10 15.76
CA LEU A 64 -6.07 0.51 15.38
C LEU A 64 -7.03 0.54 16.57
N LEU A 65 -7.08 -0.52 17.38
CA LEU A 65 -7.90 -0.59 18.59
C LEU A 65 -7.48 0.43 19.66
N GLU A 66 -6.17 0.62 19.87
CA GLU A 66 -5.62 1.68 20.71
C GLU A 66 -6.05 3.09 20.24
N LEU A 67 -6.31 3.26 18.94
CA LEU A 67 -6.77 4.51 18.32
C LEU A 67 -8.30 4.63 18.21
N GLY A 68 -9.02 3.71 18.87
CA GLY A 68 -10.48 3.68 18.93
C GLY A 68 -11.17 2.99 17.76
N TRP A 69 -10.44 2.33 16.86
CA TRP A 69 -11.07 1.57 15.78
C TRP A 69 -11.55 0.21 16.28
N THR A 70 -12.68 -0.22 15.73
CA THR A 70 -13.31 -1.50 16.04
C THR A 70 -13.39 -2.36 14.79
N ARG A 71 -13.22 -3.67 14.97
CA ARG A 71 -13.35 -4.63 13.88
C ARG A 71 -14.81 -4.86 13.54
N TYR A 72 -15.17 -4.58 12.29
CA TYR A 72 -16.51 -4.78 11.76
C TYR A 72 -16.57 -6.08 10.97
N TYR A 73 -17.43 -7.00 11.41
CA TYR A 73 -17.65 -8.26 10.72
C TYR A 73 -18.81 -8.12 9.73
N ASN A 74 -18.48 -7.99 8.45
CA ASN A 74 -19.47 -7.96 7.40
C ASN A 74 -19.74 -9.39 6.87
N CYS A 75 -20.87 -9.97 7.25
CA CYS A 75 -21.27 -11.30 6.77
C CYS A 75 -21.44 -11.39 5.24
N SER A 76 -21.58 -10.27 4.54
CA SER A 76 -21.74 -10.23 3.09
C SER A 76 -20.40 -10.24 2.33
N GLN A 77 -19.30 -9.88 3.00
CA GLN A 77 -17.95 -9.84 2.41
C GLN A 77 -16.93 -10.57 3.28
N PRO A 78 -16.99 -11.92 3.34
CA PRO A 78 -16.15 -12.72 4.24
C PRO A 78 -14.66 -12.70 3.88
N ASN A 79 -14.31 -12.19 2.70
CA ASN A 79 -12.94 -12.07 2.20
C ASN A 79 -12.27 -10.72 2.55
N LEU A 80 -12.97 -9.84 3.26
CA LEU A 80 -12.48 -8.51 3.64
C LEU A 80 -12.47 -8.34 5.15
N LEU A 81 -11.45 -7.65 5.61
CA LEU A 81 -11.26 -7.23 6.99
C LEU A 81 -11.59 -5.74 7.07
N GLN A 82 -12.65 -5.39 7.79
CA GLN A 82 -13.10 -4.01 7.88
C GLN A 82 -12.94 -3.47 9.30
N PHE A 83 -12.50 -2.21 9.39
CA PHE A 83 -12.37 -1.49 10.66
C PHE A 83 -13.14 -0.18 10.59
N HIS A 84 -13.87 0.11 11.66
CA HIS A 84 -14.73 1.28 11.78
C HIS A 84 -14.29 2.12 12.98
N LYS A 85 -14.18 3.44 12.81
CA LYS A 85 -13.63 4.31 13.85
C LYS A 85 -14.60 4.62 14.99
N SER A 86 -15.84 4.95 14.67
CA SER A 86 -16.87 5.25 15.68
C SER A 86 -18.22 5.32 15.01
N ASP A 87 -19.30 4.96 15.69
CA ASP A 87 -20.67 4.98 15.13
C ASP A 87 -21.10 6.36 14.60
N HIS A 88 -20.38 7.40 15.00
CA HIS A 88 -20.58 8.79 14.57
C HIS A 88 -19.68 9.23 13.40
N SER A 89 -18.68 8.42 13.01
CA SER A 89 -17.81 8.69 11.87
C SER A 89 -18.07 7.70 10.73
N ALA A 90 -18.04 8.21 9.50
CA ALA A 90 -18.09 7.40 8.28
C ALA A 90 -16.71 6.81 7.90
N ASP A 91 -15.74 6.85 8.81
CA ASP A 91 -14.41 6.34 8.59
C ASP A 91 -14.38 4.81 8.67
N LEU A 92 -14.16 4.20 7.51
CA LEU A 92 -14.05 2.76 7.30
C LEU A 92 -12.72 2.46 6.61
N ILE A 93 -11.96 1.51 7.16
CA ILE A 93 -10.76 0.96 6.52
C ILE A 93 -11.11 -0.44 6.04
N SER A 94 -10.84 -0.74 4.77
CA SER A 94 -11.10 -2.06 4.17
C SER A 94 -9.81 -2.71 3.70
N LEU A 95 -9.46 -3.82 4.34
CA LEU A 95 -8.23 -4.58 4.10
C LEU A 95 -8.55 -5.97 3.55
N PRO A 96 -7.66 -6.57 2.76
CA PRO A 96 -7.82 -7.96 2.35
C PRO A 96 -7.60 -8.89 3.55
N ILE A 97 -8.31 -10.02 3.61
CA ILE A 97 -8.17 -10.97 4.73
C ILE A 97 -6.73 -11.54 4.87
N ASN A 98 -6.04 -11.69 3.75
CA ASN A 98 -4.67 -12.19 3.70
C ASN A 98 -3.67 -11.03 3.59
N PHE A 99 -2.67 -11.02 4.49
CA PHE A 99 -1.65 -9.97 4.51
C PHE A 99 -0.77 -9.98 3.26
N SER A 100 -0.64 -11.11 2.56
CA SER A 100 0.06 -11.18 1.26
C SER A 100 -0.58 -10.30 0.18
N ASN A 101 -1.86 -9.96 0.32
CA ASN A 101 -2.57 -9.05 -0.58
C ASN A 101 -2.52 -7.58 -0.11
N PHE A 102 -1.83 -7.30 1.00
CA PHE A 102 -1.70 -5.95 1.56
C PHE A 102 -0.78 -5.09 0.67
N LYS A 103 -1.41 -4.22 -0.11
CA LYS A 103 -0.78 -3.31 -1.07
C LYS A 103 -0.65 -1.89 -0.52
N SER A 104 0.17 -1.09 -1.18
CA SER A 104 0.39 0.33 -0.85
C SER A 104 -0.89 1.15 -0.76
N PHE A 105 -1.89 0.91 -1.61
CA PHE A 105 -3.18 1.61 -1.52
C PHE A 105 -3.87 1.40 -0.17
N HIS A 106 -3.84 0.19 0.38
CA HIS A 106 -4.39 -0.10 1.72
C HIS A 106 -3.59 0.61 2.83
N MET A 107 -2.27 0.70 2.69
CA MET A 107 -1.42 1.45 3.62
C MET A 107 -1.77 2.94 3.61
N TYR A 108 -1.96 3.53 2.44
CA TYR A 108 -2.31 4.95 2.32
C TYR A 108 -3.71 5.25 2.85
N ASP A 109 -4.66 4.34 2.68
CA ASP A 109 -5.98 4.48 3.30
C ASP A 109 -5.87 4.62 4.83
N ILE A 110 -5.08 3.73 5.48
CA ILE A 110 -4.82 3.81 6.92
C ILE A 110 -4.16 5.14 7.31
N VAL A 111 -3.13 5.57 6.56
CA VAL A 111 -2.42 6.83 6.84
C VAL A 111 -3.31 8.06 6.67
N VAL A 112 -4.15 8.10 5.64
CA VAL A 112 -5.09 9.23 5.44
C VAL A 112 -6.06 9.32 6.62
N LYS A 113 -6.53 8.18 7.13
CA LYS A 113 -7.46 8.13 8.27
C LYS A 113 -6.79 8.33 9.64
N ASN A 114 -5.48 8.12 9.74
CA ASN A 114 -4.73 8.14 10.99
C ASN A 114 -3.38 8.87 10.84
N ARG A 115 -3.40 10.04 10.19
CA ARG A 115 -2.20 10.75 9.72
C ARG A 115 -1.17 11.04 10.81
N SER A 116 -1.62 11.27 12.04
CA SER A 116 -0.73 11.57 13.17
C SER A 116 -0.03 10.33 13.74
N PHE A 117 -0.48 9.13 13.39
CA PHE A 117 -0.05 7.88 14.00
C PHE A 117 0.64 6.93 13.03
N PHE A 118 0.38 7.06 11.72
CA PHE A 118 0.97 6.18 10.71
C PHE A 118 1.66 6.94 9.59
N GLU A 119 2.71 6.32 9.06
CA GLU A 119 3.46 6.79 7.91
C GLU A 119 3.79 5.62 6.97
N VAL A 120 3.81 5.87 5.66
CA VAL A 120 4.31 4.90 4.69
C VAL A 120 5.76 5.27 4.36
N ARG A 121 6.71 4.38 4.67
CA ARG A 121 8.14 4.57 4.39
C ARG A 121 8.65 3.61 3.32
N ASP A 122 9.76 4.00 2.68
CA ASP A 122 10.52 3.09 1.84
C ASP A 122 11.42 2.21 2.74
N PRO A 123 11.55 0.90 2.44
CA PRO A 123 12.26 -0.07 3.29
C PRO A 123 13.78 0.09 3.26
N PHE A 124 14.31 0.81 2.27
CA PHE A 124 15.72 1.14 2.19
C PHE A 124 15.86 2.65 2.33
N PRO A 125 16.61 3.15 3.33
CA PRO A 125 17.05 4.53 3.31
C PRO A 125 17.80 4.73 1.98
N LYS A 126 17.56 5.86 1.33
CA LYS A 126 18.41 6.27 0.21
C LYS A 126 19.80 6.42 0.81
N ASP A 127 20.68 5.45 0.58
CA ASP A 127 22.09 5.63 0.86
C ASP A 127 22.48 6.94 0.20
N VAL A 128 22.84 7.89 1.05
CA VAL A 128 23.43 9.17 0.66
C VAL A 128 24.75 8.81 0.01
N THR A 129 24.69 8.55 -1.30
CA THR A 129 25.84 8.56 -2.20
C THR A 129 26.18 10.04 -2.37
N THR A 130 26.71 10.66 -1.33
CA THR A 130 27.58 11.80 -1.55
C THR A 130 28.94 11.19 -1.87
N GLU A 131 29.24 11.22 -3.16
CA GLU A 131 30.53 10.88 -3.73
C GLU A 131 31.69 11.42 -2.89
N TYR A 132 32.64 10.52 -2.69
CA TYR A 132 34.04 10.81 -2.46
C TYR A 132 34.58 11.75 -3.55
N SER A 133 35.39 12.75 -3.17
CA SER A 133 36.76 12.99 -3.70
C SER A 133 37.19 14.45 -3.60
N PRO A 134 38.51 14.75 -3.62
CA PRO A 134 39.67 13.98 -3.14
C PRO A 134 40.36 14.64 -1.93
#